data_AF-A0A109VB55-F1
#
_entry.id   AF-A0A109VB55-F1
#
_cell.length_a   1.000
_cell.length_b   1.000
_cell.length_c   1.000
_cell.angle_alpha   90.00
_cell.angle_beta   90.00
_cell.angle_gamma   90.00
#
_symmetry.space_group_name_H-M   'P 1'
#
loop_
_entity.id
_entity.type
_entity.pdbx_description
1 polymer ?
#
loop_
_entity_poly.entity_id
_entity_poly.type
_entity_poly.pdbx_seq_one_letter_code
_entity_poly.pdbx_strand_id
1 'polypeptide(L)'
;PALQSNWLWLHVSVTLFGEAFFAVGFITSIMYMVADAKEKKGVAAKSSLTAEKLDSISYRTIAIGFPLFTLGGLVFGMVWAYKAWGGYWSWDPKETWS
;
A
#
# COMPACT_ATOMS: atom_id res chain seq x y z
N PRO A 1 27.60 -6.80 6.79
CA PRO A 1 26.39 -7.20 7.56
C PRO A 1 25.11 -6.87 6.77
N ALA A 2 24.24 -7.85 6.49
CA ALA A 2 23.07 -7.72 5.61
C ALA A 2 22.03 -6.66 6.06
N LEU A 3 22.00 -6.34 7.37
CA LEU A 3 21.12 -5.34 8.00
C LEU A 3 21.66 -3.90 7.99
N GLN A 4 22.88 -3.67 7.48
CA GLN A 4 23.54 -2.36 7.46
C GLN A 4 23.77 -1.92 6.01
N SER A 5 22.68 -1.83 5.26
CA SER A 5 22.71 -1.50 3.83
C SER A 5 21.68 -0.41 3.54
N ASN A 6 22.10 0.64 2.84
CA ASN A 6 21.20 1.72 2.39
C ASN A 6 20.04 1.19 1.53
N TRP A 7 20.22 0.02 0.90
CA TRP A 7 19.20 -0.64 0.11
C TRP A 7 18.06 -1.22 0.95
N LEU A 8 18.36 -1.71 2.16
CA LEU A 8 17.32 -2.16 3.08
C LEU A 8 16.45 -0.97 3.51
N TRP A 9 17.08 0.14 3.84
CA TRP A 9 16.39 1.36 4.25
C TRP A 9 15.48 1.89 3.14
N LEU A 10 15.97 1.90 1.90
CA LEU A 10 15.21 2.35 0.74
C LEU A 10 14.05 1.40 0.40
N HIS A 11 14.27 0.08 0.47
CA HIS A 11 13.22 -0.92 0.30
C HIS A 11 12.10 -0.77 1.36
N VAL A 12 12.45 -0.77 2.65
CA VAL A 12 11.47 -0.75 3.74
C VAL A 12 10.69 0.57 3.75
N SER A 13 11.37 1.71 3.55
CA SER A 13 10.70 3.01 3.56
C SER A 13 9.71 3.17 2.39
N VAL A 14 10.12 2.84 1.16
CA VAL A 14 9.24 2.97 -0.02
C VAL A 14 8.06 2.00 0.06
N THR A 15 8.28 0.78 0.56
CA THR A 15 7.21 -0.21 0.77
C THR A 15 6.21 0.28 1.81
N LEU A 16 6.69 0.79 2.96
CA LEU A 16 5.85 1.36 4.01
C LEU A 16 5.01 2.55 3.51
N PHE A 17 5.59 3.42 2.66
CA PHE A 17 4.83 4.50 2.04
C PHE A 17 3.71 3.96 1.13
N GLY A 18 3.99 2.93 0.31
CA GLY A 18 2.97 2.27 -0.50
C GLY A 18 1.82 1.69 0.33
N GLU A 19 2.14 1.02 1.43
CA GLU A 19 1.16 0.48 2.38
C GLU A 19 0.34 1.58 3.06
N ALA A 20 0.94 2.72 3.39
CA ALA A 20 0.22 3.85 3.95
C ALA A 20 -0.86 4.38 3.00
N PHE A 21 -0.58 4.44 1.69
CA PHE A 21 -1.59 4.77 0.68
C PHE A 21 -2.71 3.71 0.66
N PHE A 22 -2.40 2.42 0.73
CA PHE A 22 -3.46 1.41 0.81
C PHE A 22 -4.30 1.50 2.08
N ALA A 23 -3.69 1.82 3.23
CA ALA A 23 -4.42 2.03 4.47
C ALA A 23 -5.41 3.22 4.37
N VAL A 24 -5.00 4.32 3.72
CA VAL A 24 -5.89 5.46 3.44
C VAL A 24 -7.02 5.06 2.47
N GLY A 25 -6.73 4.29 1.42
CA GLY A 25 -7.74 3.75 0.51
C GLY A 25 -8.77 2.87 1.24
N PHE A 26 -8.33 2.04 2.18
CA PHE A 26 -9.20 1.21 3.01
C PHE A 26 -10.12 2.05 3.90
N ILE A 27 -9.57 3.03 4.61
CA ILE A 27 -10.36 3.92 5.49
C ILE A 27 -11.40 4.70 4.68
N THR A 28 -11.00 5.29 3.57
CA THR A 28 -11.91 6.06 2.71
C THR A 28 -13.01 5.21 2.08
N SER A 29 -12.73 3.93 1.79
CA SER A 29 -13.75 2.98 1.32
C SER A 29 -14.77 2.62 2.39
N ILE A 30 -14.35 2.47 3.66
CA ILE A 30 -15.28 2.31 4.79
C ILE A 30 -16.17 3.56 4.93
N MET A 31 -15.57 4.75 4.85
CA MET A 31 -16.33 6.00 4.91
C MET A 31 -17.33 6.12 3.75
N TYR A 32 -16.95 5.71 2.54
CA TYR A 32 -17.84 5.65 1.38
C TYR A 32 -19.05 4.76 1.66
N MET A 33 -18.83 3.55 2.20
CA MET A 33 -19.91 2.62 2.50
C MET A 33 -20.89 3.18 3.55
N VAL A 34 -20.38 3.90 4.55
CA VAL A 34 -21.22 4.59 5.55
C VAL A 34 -21.98 5.76 4.93
N ALA A 35 -21.37 6.52 4.03
CA ALA A 35 -22.01 7.64 3.34
C ALA A 35 -23.14 7.15 2.42
N ASP A 36 -22.87 6.15 1.57
CA ASP A 36 -23.86 5.53 0.68
C ASP A 36 -25.04 4.92 1.47
N ALA A 37 -24.76 4.25 2.60
CA ALA A 37 -25.81 3.72 3.47
C ALA A 37 -26.71 4.80 4.10
N LYS A 38 -26.17 6.00 4.35
CA LYS A 38 -26.94 7.15 4.88
C LYS A 38 -27.79 7.81 3.80
N GLU A 39 -27.23 7.96 2.59
CA GLU A 39 -27.96 8.47 1.43
C GLU A 39 -29.16 7.58 1.08
N LYS A 40 -28.98 6.26 1.05
CA LYS A 40 -30.06 5.28 0.83
C LYS A 40 -31.19 5.36 1.87
N LYS A 41 -30.88 5.81 3.09
CA LYS A 41 -31.86 6.00 4.17
C LYS A 41 -32.55 7.38 4.14
N GLY A 42 -32.29 8.20 3.11
CA GLY A 42 -32.87 9.54 2.97
C GLY A 42 -32.35 10.55 4.01
N VAL A 43 -31.30 10.18 4.76
CA VAL A 43 -30.64 11.11 5.69
C VAL A 43 -29.66 11.92 4.87
N ALA A 44 -30.10 13.08 4.38
CA ALA A 44 -29.25 13.99 3.62
C ALA A 44 -27.94 14.24 4.39
N ALA A 45 -26.85 13.68 3.88
CA ALA A 45 -25.54 13.84 4.48
C ALA A 45 -25.15 15.31 4.32
N LYS A 46 -25.31 16.11 5.39
CA LYS A 46 -24.87 17.52 5.52
C LYS A 46 -23.34 17.66 5.53
N SER A 47 -22.62 16.69 4.97
CA SER A 47 -21.17 16.52 4.99
C SER A 47 -20.57 17.03 3.69
N SER A 48 -19.48 17.79 3.76
CA SER A 48 -18.70 18.26 2.60
C SER A 48 -18.03 17.12 1.79
N LEU A 49 -17.97 15.93 2.39
CA LEU A 49 -17.50 14.69 1.78
C LEU A 49 -18.70 13.89 1.26
N THR A 50 -18.98 14.05 -0.04
CA THR A 50 -19.94 13.23 -0.80
C THR A 50 -19.36 11.83 -1.04
N ALA A 51 -20.22 10.82 -1.21
CA ALA A 51 -19.80 9.46 -1.55
C ALA A 51 -18.88 9.43 -2.79
N GLU A 52 -19.21 10.19 -3.82
CA GLU A 52 -18.41 10.33 -5.05
C GLU A 52 -16.98 10.87 -4.80
N LYS A 53 -16.84 11.80 -3.84
CA LYS A 53 -15.51 12.32 -3.45
C LYS A 53 -14.69 11.25 -2.73
N LEU A 54 -15.31 10.49 -1.83
CA LEU A 54 -14.65 9.42 -1.09
C LEU A 54 -14.18 8.31 -2.04
N ASP A 55 -15.01 7.96 -3.03
CA ASP A 55 -14.66 7.01 -4.08
C ASP A 55 -13.47 7.51 -4.93
N SER A 56 -13.51 8.77 -5.39
CA SER A 56 -12.41 9.36 -6.14
C SER A 56 -11.09 9.40 -5.34
N ILE A 57 -11.17 9.69 -4.04
CA ILE A 57 -9.99 9.66 -3.15
C ILE A 57 -9.48 8.22 -3.02
N SER A 58 -10.34 7.24 -2.76
CA SER A 58 -9.96 5.83 -2.66
C SER A 58 -9.23 5.36 -3.93
N TYR A 59 -9.83 5.61 -5.09
CA TYR A 59 -9.26 5.28 -6.39
C TYR A 59 -7.87 5.91 -6.60
N ARG A 60 -7.73 7.21 -6.38
CA ARG A 60 -6.45 7.93 -6.56
C ARG A 60 -5.37 7.43 -5.61
N THR A 61 -5.76 7.13 -4.37
CA THR A 61 -4.84 6.66 -3.34
C THR A 61 -4.31 5.27 -3.69
N ILE A 62 -5.17 4.35 -4.17
CA ILE A 62 -4.75 3.03 -4.65
C ILE A 62 -3.90 3.16 -5.93
N ALA A 63 -4.29 4.02 -6.87
CA ALA A 63 -3.57 4.24 -8.12
C ALA A 63 -2.13 4.74 -7.90
N ILE A 64 -1.89 5.52 -6.85
CA ILE A 64 -0.55 6.00 -6.47
C ILE A 64 0.17 4.96 -5.58
N GLY A 65 -0.54 4.34 -4.65
CA GLY A 65 0.02 3.35 -3.72
C GLY A 65 0.55 2.10 -4.41
N PHE A 66 -0.14 1.60 -5.44
CA PHE A 66 0.22 0.35 -6.10
C PHE A 66 1.57 0.40 -6.84
N PRO A 67 1.86 1.42 -7.68
CA PRO A 67 3.19 1.58 -8.26
C PRO A 67 4.29 1.78 -7.21
N LEU A 68 4.02 2.57 -6.17
CA LEU A 68 4.98 2.80 -5.08
C LEU A 68 5.32 1.51 -4.33
N PHE A 69 4.29 0.74 -3.97
CA PHE A 69 4.46 -0.57 -3.33
C PHE A 69 5.18 -1.55 -4.24
N THR A 70 4.88 -1.56 -5.54
CA THR A 70 5.55 -2.44 -6.52
C THR A 70 7.04 -2.10 -6.63
N LEU A 71 7.39 -0.82 -6.71
CA LEU A 71 8.79 -0.37 -6.75
C LEU A 71 9.51 -0.67 -5.43
N GLY A 72 8.86 -0.37 -4.30
CA GLY A 72 9.34 -0.65 -2.95
C GLY A 72 9.58 -2.12 -2.69
N GLY A 73 8.48 -2.89 -2.71
CA GLY A 73 8.41 -4.27 -2.30
C GLY A 73 9.13 -5.21 -3.25
N LEU A 74 8.92 -5.06 -4.56
CA LEU A 74 9.47 -5.99 -5.56
C LEU A 74 10.83 -5.53 -6.07
N VAL A 75 10.93 -4.31 -6.63
CA VAL A 75 12.16 -3.87 -7.31
C VAL A 75 13.30 -3.66 -6.31
N PHE A 76 13.10 -2.83 -5.28
CA PHE A 76 14.14 -2.58 -4.28
C PHE A 76 14.36 -3.79 -3.37
N GLY A 77 13.33 -4.60 -3.12
CA GLY A 77 13.45 -5.87 -2.41
C GLY A 77 14.39 -6.86 -3.12
N MET A 78 14.22 -7.04 -4.43
CA MET A 78 15.10 -7.88 -5.26
C MET A 78 16.56 -7.41 -5.23
N VAL A 79 16.80 -6.09 -5.32
CA VAL A 79 18.16 -5.53 -5.29
C VAL A 79 18.82 -5.72 -3.91
N TRP A 80 18.06 -5.56 -2.83
CA TRP A 80 18.57 -5.82 -1.49
C TRP A 80 18.90 -7.31 -1.30
N ALA A 81 18.03 -8.23 -1.74
CA ALA A 81 18.24 -9.66 -1.66
C ALA A 81 19.56 -10.09 -2.35
N TYR A 82 19.80 -9.59 -3.57
CA TYR A 82 21.04 -9.84 -4.30
C TYR A 82 22.28 -9.36 -3.52
N LYS A 83 22.23 -8.16 -2.94
CA LYS A 83 23.36 -7.62 -2.16
C LYS A 83 23.57 -8.30 -0.83
N ALA A 84 22.51 -8.80 -0.21
CA ALA A 84 22.59 -9.44 1.09
C ALA A 84 23.08 -10.89 0.95
N TRP A 85 22.49 -11.65 0.03
CA TRP A 85 22.61 -13.12 -0.01
C TRP A 85 23.27 -13.64 -1.31
N GLY A 86 23.65 -12.76 -2.24
CA GLY A 86 24.37 -13.12 -3.47
C GLY A 86 23.48 -13.62 -4.62
N GLY A 87 22.16 -13.65 -4.43
CA GLY A 87 21.16 -14.05 -5.42
C GLY A 87 19.84 -13.30 -5.22
N TYR A 88 19.04 -13.17 -6.28
CA TYR A 88 17.77 -12.44 -6.23
C TYR A 88 16.66 -13.20 -5.50
N TRP A 89 16.72 -14.53 -5.53
CA TRP A 89 15.76 -15.45 -4.93
C TRP A 89 16.46 -16.81 -4.82
N SER A 90 16.52 -17.39 -3.61
CA SER A 90 17.32 -18.59 -3.37
C SER A 90 16.51 -19.87 -3.18
N TRP A 91 15.17 -19.79 -3.20
CA TRP A 91 14.26 -20.92 -2.94
C TRP A 91 14.57 -21.67 -1.63
N ASP A 92 15.24 -21.03 -0.66
CA ASP A 92 15.57 -21.63 0.63
C ASP A 92 14.28 -21.88 1.44
N PRO A 93 14.19 -22.89 2.32
CA PRO A 93 12.98 -23.16 3.10
C PRO A 93 12.44 -21.95 3.86
N LYS A 94 13.31 -21.00 4.27
CA LYS A 94 12.90 -19.73 4.89
C LYS A 94 12.23 -18.71 3.95
N GLU A 95 12.41 -18.85 2.62
CA GLU A 95 11.85 -17.96 1.59
C GLU A 95 10.64 -18.57 0.86
N THR A 96 10.43 -19.88 1.01
CA THR A 96 9.41 -20.64 0.26
C THR A 96 8.36 -21.30 1.14
N TRP A 97 8.63 -21.45 2.44
CA TRP A 97 7.67 -21.96 3.41
C TRP A 97 7.05 -20.82 4.20
N SER A 98 5.96 -20.31 3.64
CA SER A 98 4.80 -19.76 4.33
C SER A 98 3.58 -20.04 3.46
#